data_AF-A0A1M4VPT8-F1
#
_entry.id   AF-A0A1M4VPT8-F1
#
_cell.length_a   1.000
_cell.length_b   1.000
_cell.length_c   1.000
_cell.angle_alpha   90.00
_cell.angle_beta   90.00
_cell.angle_gamma   90.00
#
_symmetry.space_group_name_H-M   'P 1'
#
loop_
_entity.id
_entity.type
_entity.pdbx_description
1 polymer ?
#
loop_
_entity_poly.entity_id
_entity_poly.type
_entity_poly.pdbx_seq_one_letter_code
_entity_poly.pdbx_strand_id
1 'polypeptide(L)'
;MIHPILERSCAYYCGELRNTHKKQRRYLNHDGKAKPFWDLPKCAVACCGLQNKIYKDFSKPVRTDTYDRVPILKSELLKYVPPKGKIGDITILPKCGNQVGRCAEPHAAKRCMIDEPHTTIQDLCFSAARDITTGEPMAPCAICIAVFPTIK
;
A
#
# COMPACT_ATOMS: atom_id res chain seq x y z
N MET A 1 3.21 10.69 15.67
CA MET A 1 2.05 10.55 16.58
C MET A 1 1.04 9.71 15.80
N ILE A 2 0.60 8.56 16.31
CA ILE A 2 -0.30 7.67 15.56
C ILE A 2 -1.66 8.37 15.46
N HIS A 3 -2.13 8.63 14.24
CA HIS A 3 -3.39 9.34 14.01
C HIS A 3 -4.56 8.38 14.30
N PRO A 4 -5.30 8.50 15.42
CA PRO A 4 -6.27 7.46 15.83
C PRO A 4 -7.38 7.23 14.81
N ILE A 5 -7.68 8.26 14.03
CA ILE A 5 -8.65 8.23 12.93
C ILE A 5 -8.16 7.35 11.77
N LEU A 6 -6.86 7.38 11.44
CA LEU A 6 -6.29 6.54 10.39
C LEU A 6 -6.30 5.07 10.81
N GLU A 7 -5.98 4.76 12.07
CA GLU A 7 -6.03 3.40 12.62
C GLU A 7 -7.43 2.77 12.50
N ARG A 8 -8.46 3.50 12.95
CA ARG A 8 -9.85 3.04 12.84
C ARG A 8 -10.26 2.87 11.38
N SER A 9 -9.85 3.81 10.53
CA SER A 9 -10.17 3.79 9.10
C SER A 9 -9.55 2.59 8.39
N CYS A 10 -8.30 2.25 8.71
CA CYS A 10 -7.61 1.08 8.17
C CYS A 10 -8.23 -0.22 8.68
N ALA A 11 -8.55 -0.31 9.97
CA ALA A 11 -9.20 -1.50 10.55
C ALA A 11 -10.57 -1.77 9.88
N TYR A 12 -11.38 -0.73 9.69
CA TYR A 12 -12.66 -0.83 8.99
C TYR A 12 -12.46 -1.31 7.55
N TYR A 13 -11.54 -0.69 6.80
CA TYR A 13 -11.27 -1.02 5.41
C TYR A 13 -10.75 -2.46 5.21
N CYS A 14 -9.90 -2.93 6.11
CA CYS A 14 -9.47 -4.32 6.15
C CYS A 14 -10.66 -5.29 6.33
N GLY A 15 -11.64 -4.93 7.18
CA GLY A 15 -12.91 -5.65 7.30
C GLY A 15 -13.72 -5.67 6.00
N GLU A 16 -13.81 -4.54 5.29
CA GLU A 16 -14.51 -4.45 4.00
C GLU A 16 -13.86 -5.34 2.92
N LEU A 17 -12.53 -5.34 2.83
CA LEU A 17 -11.79 -6.18 1.89
C LEU A 17 -12.03 -7.67 2.16
N ARG A 18 -11.98 -8.10 3.43
CA ARG A 18 -12.32 -9.47 3.85
C ARG A 18 -13.75 -9.85 3.47
N ASN A 19 -14.71 -8.98 3.75
CA ASN A 19 -16.11 -9.25 3.45
C ASN A 19 -16.37 -9.32 1.94
N THR A 20 -15.71 -8.48 1.16
CA THR A 20 -15.79 -8.49 -0.31
C THR A 20 -15.26 -9.81 -0.86
N HIS A 21 -14.11 -10.28 -0.37
CA HIS A 21 -13.56 -11.58 -0.80
C HIS A 21 -14.46 -12.75 -0.38
N LYS A 22 -14.99 -12.75 0.86
CA LYS A 22 -15.98 -13.75 1.30
C LYS A 22 -17.22 -13.77 0.39
N LYS A 23 -17.72 -12.62 -0.04
CA LYS A 23 -18.83 -12.53 -1.01
C LYS A 23 -18.41 -13.09 -2.37
N GLN A 24 -17.24 -12.72 -2.89
CA GLN A 24 -16.72 -13.27 -4.16
C GLN A 24 -16.52 -14.79 -4.11
N ARG A 25 -16.26 -15.40 -2.95
CA ARG A 25 -16.22 -16.86 -2.83
C ARG A 25 -17.59 -17.52 -2.96
N ARG A 26 -18.68 -16.81 -2.64
CA ARG A 26 -20.06 -17.31 -2.76
C ARG A 26 -20.54 -17.28 -4.22
N TYR A 27 -20.10 -16.29 -4.99
CA TYR A 27 -20.35 -16.20 -6.41
C TYR A 27 -19.20 -16.90 -7.14
N LEU A 28 -19.37 -18.19 -7.42
CA LEU A 28 -18.40 -18.96 -8.20
C LEU A 28 -18.03 -18.19 -9.47
N ASN A 29 -16.75 -18.17 -9.83
CA ASN A 29 -16.34 -17.65 -11.13
C ASN A 29 -17.03 -18.48 -12.24
N HIS A 30 -16.95 -18.03 -13.50
CA HIS A 30 -17.48 -18.75 -14.68
C HIS A 30 -17.09 -20.24 -14.72
N ASP A 31 -15.95 -20.61 -14.11
CA ASP A 31 -15.43 -21.98 -14.02
C ASP A 31 -15.89 -22.78 -12.78
N GLY A 32 -16.87 -22.28 -12.02
CA GLY A 32 -17.41 -22.98 -10.86
C GLY A 32 -16.47 -23.05 -9.65
N LYS A 33 -15.36 -22.30 -9.65
CA LYS A 33 -14.35 -22.30 -8.56
C LYS A 33 -14.40 -21.01 -7.75
N ALA A 34 -14.44 -21.13 -6.43
CA ALA A 34 -14.27 -20.00 -5.52
C ALA A 34 -12.82 -19.50 -5.56
N LYS A 35 -12.62 -18.19 -5.56
CA LYS A 35 -11.26 -17.62 -5.47
C LYS A 35 -10.60 -18.06 -4.16
N PRO A 36 -9.39 -18.64 -4.22
CA PRO A 36 -8.70 -19.06 -3.02
C PRO A 36 -8.33 -17.87 -2.13
N PHE A 37 -8.04 -18.19 -0.86
CA PHE A 37 -7.77 -17.19 0.15
C PHE A 37 -6.43 -16.48 -0.04
N TRP A 38 -5.45 -17.14 -0.68
CA TRP A 38 -4.16 -16.53 -1.04
C TRP A 38 -4.26 -15.49 -2.18
N ASP A 39 -5.43 -15.34 -2.82
CA ASP A 39 -5.69 -14.24 -3.76
C ASP A 39 -6.04 -12.93 -3.03
N LEU A 40 -6.27 -12.96 -1.71
CA LEU A 40 -6.43 -11.73 -0.94
C LEU A 40 -5.14 -10.90 -0.99
N PRO A 41 -5.25 -9.56 -1.10
CA PRO A 41 -4.10 -8.71 -0.88
C PRO A 41 -3.51 -8.97 0.51
N LYS A 42 -2.19 -8.86 0.65
CA LYS A 42 -1.50 -9.20 1.89
C LYS A 42 -1.81 -8.18 2.99
N CYS A 43 -1.68 -6.89 2.69
CA CYS A 43 -1.89 -5.82 3.66
C CYS A 43 -2.72 -4.66 3.10
N ALA A 44 -3.33 -3.89 4.00
CA ALA A 44 -4.00 -2.62 3.73
C ALA A 44 -3.44 -1.53 4.64
N VAL A 45 -3.57 -0.27 4.19
CA VAL A 45 -3.17 0.91 4.97
C VAL A 45 -4.13 2.06 4.70
N ALA A 46 -4.19 3.00 5.65
CA ALA A 46 -4.78 4.32 5.44
C ALA A 46 -3.71 5.41 5.57
N CYS A 47 -3.82 6.46 4.77
CA CYS A 47 -2.98 7.64 4.89
C CYS A 47 -3.77 8.94 4.72
N CYS A 48 -3.15 10.06 5.08
CA CYS A 48 -3.65 11.40 4.77
C CYS A 48 -2.49 12.36 4.46
N GLY A 49 -2.78 13.41 3.70
CA GLY A 49 -1.86 14.51 3.40
C GLY A 49 -2.25 15.79 4.14
N LEU A 50 -1.89 16.94 3.57
CA LEU A 50 -2.10 18.27 4.15
C LEU A 50 -3.57 18.57 4.46
N GLN A 51 -4.51 18.07 3.64
CA GLN A 51 -5.94 18.33 3.83
C GLN A 51 -6.60 17.37 4.83
N ASN A 52 -5.84 16.47 5.45
CA ASN A 52 -6.33 15.43 6.38
C ASN A 52 -7.44 14.52 5.81
N LYS A 53 -7.65 14.53 4.48
CA LYS A 53 -8.55 13.59 3.82
C LYS A 53 -7.92 12.20 3.85
N ILE A 54 -8.75 11.19 4.10
CA ILE A 54 -8.29 9.81 4.31
C ILE A 54 -8.30 9.06 2.99
N TYR A 55 -7.14 8.54 2.61
CA TYR A 55 -6.94 7.66 1.48
C TYR A 55 -6.60 6.27 1.97
N LYS A 56 -7.08 5.25 1.26
CA LYS A 56 -6.95 3.86 1.65
C LYS A 56 -6.56 3.04 0.44
N ASP A 57 -5.64 2.12 0.62
CA ASP A 57 -5.29 1.15 -0.42
C ASP A 57 -4.67 -0.12 0.20
N PHE A 58 -4.37 -1.09 -0.65
CA PHE A 58 -3.80 -2.38 -0.29
C PHE A 58 -2.61 -2.75 -1.16
N SER A 59 -1.81 -3.69 -0.68
CA SER A 59 -0.66 -4.22 -1.42
C SER A 59 -1.12 -4.90 -2.71
N LYS A 60 -0.57 -4.48 -3.86
CA LYS A 60 -0.97 -5.04 -5.16
C LYS A 60 0.19 -4.96 -6.17
N PRO A 61 0.19 -5.83 -7.20
CA PRO A 61 1.21 -5.82 -8.24
C PRO A 61 1.34 -4.43 -8.88
N VAL A 62 2.57 -4.09 -9.27
CA VAL A 62 2.90 -2.82 -9.91
C VAL A 62 3.47 -3.05 -11.30
N ARG A 63 3.22 -2.09 -12.19
CA ARG A 63 3.84 -1.92 -13.50
C ARG A 63 4.82 -0.74 -13.47
N THR A 64 5.70 -0.65 -14.47
CA THR A 64 6.71 0.41 -14.60
C THR A 64 6.13 1.83 -14.51
N ASP A 65 4.94 2.04 -15.06
CA ASP A 65 4.22 3.31 -15.18
C ASP A 65 3.31 3.63 -13.98
N THR A 66 3.27 2.75 -12.97
CA THR A 66 2.30 2.84 -11.86
C THR A 66 2.35 4.19 -11.14
N TYR A 67 3.51 4.84 -11.07
CA TYR A 67 3.71 6.08 -10.30
C TYR A 67 3.96 7.30 -11.18
N ASP A 68 3.70 7.24 -12.48
CA ASP A 68 4.02 8.33 -13.42
C ASP A 68 3.28 9.63 -13.13
N ARG A 69 2.08 9.53 -12.55
CA ARG A 69 1.26 10.68 -12.14
C ARG A 69 1.75 11.37 -10.86
N VAL A 70 2.73 10.79 -10.18
CA VAL A 70 3.31 11.29 -8.91
C VAL A 70 4.83 11.24 -8.99
N PRO A 71 5.47 12.12 -9.79
CA PRO A 71 6.89 12.02 -10.13
C PRO A 71 7.83 12.00 -8.93
N ILE A 72 7.51 12.75 -7.87
CA ILE A 72 8.28 12.78 -6.63
C ILE A 72 8.29 11.40 -5.96
N LEU A 73 7.12 10.77 -5.81
CA LEU A 73 7.03 9.41 -5.26
C LEU A 73 7.72 8.38 -6.15
N LYS A 74 7.58 8.50 -7.48
CA LYS A 74 8.29 7.64 -8.43
C LYS A 74 9.81 7.76 -8.24
N SER A 75 10.33 8.98 -8.13
CA SER A 75 11.75 9.23 -7.96
C SER A 75 12.29 8.61 -6.67
N GLU A 76 11.60 8.77 -5.54
CA GLU A 76 12.01 8.15 -4.27
C GLU A 76 11.99 6.62 -4.33
N LEU A 77 10.97 6.02 -4.95
CA LEU A 77 10.92 4.57 -5.12
C LEU A 77 12.05 4.04 -6.01
N LEU A 78 12.39 4.75 -7.09
CA LEU A 78 13.45 4.35 -8.02
C LEU A 78 14.84 4.28 -7.37
N LYS A 79 15.08 5.00 -6.27
CA LYS A 79 16.35 4.90 -5.50
C LYS A 79 16.61 3.50 -4.95
N TYR A 80 15.56 2.68 -4.79
CA TYR A 80 15.63 1.33 -4.23
C TYR A 80 15.52 0.22 -5.27
N VAL A 81 15.51 0.59 -6.55
CA VAL A 81 15.48 -0.34 -7.69
C VAL A 81 16.92 -0.77 -8.04
N PRO A 82 17.14 -2.04 -8.45
CA PRO A 82 18.46 -2.50 -8.88
C PRO A 82 19.00 -1.72 -10.08
N PRO A 83 20.34 -1.68 -10.28
CA PRO A 83 20.91 -1.08 -11.47
C PRO A 83 20.30 -1.66 -12.74
N LYS A 84 19.80 -0.80 -13.65
CA LYS A 84 19.04 -1.15 -14.86
C LYS A 84 17.67 -1.81 -14.63
N GLY A 85 17.19 -1.84 -13.39
CA GLY A 85 15.88 -2.34 -13.03
C GLY A 85 14.77 -1.30 -13.23
N LYS A 86 13.57 -1.69 -12.81
CA LYS A 86 12.34 -0.89 -12.85
C LYS A 86 11.49 -1.09 -11.59
N ILE A 87 10.49 -0.22 -11.41
CA ILE A 87 9.44 -0.43 -10.41
C ILE A 87 8.78 -1.80 -10.64
N GLY A 88 8.60 -2.57 -9.57
CA GLY A 88 8.16 -3.96 -9.60
C GLY A 88 9.29 -4.98 -9.55
N ASP A 89 10.56 -4.59 -9.72
CA ASP A 89 11.69 -5.48 -9.48
C ASP A 89 11.97 -5.63 -7.98
N ILE A 90 12.66 -6.72 -7.63
CA ILE A 90 13.12 -6.97 -6.27
C ILE A 90 14.13 -5.88 -5.88
N THR A 91 13.94 -5.30 -4.70
CA THR A 91 14.75 -4.17 -4.23
C THR A 91 16.23 -4.52 -4.01
N ILE A 92 17.09 -3.50 -4.10
CA ILE A 92 18.50 -3.57 -3.67
C ILE A 92 18.69 -3.68 -2.17
N LEU A 93 17.67 -3.33 -1.37
CA LEU A 93 17.81 -3.31 0.07
C LEU A 93 17.95 -4.74 0.61
N PRO A 94 19.03 -5.03 1.37
CA PRO A 94 19.25 -6.36 1.90
C PRO A 94 18.12 -6.75 2.86
N LYS A 95 17.74 -8.04 2.86
CA LYS A 95 16.75 -8.63 3.77
C LYS A 95 15.31 -8.09 3.66
N CYS A 96 15.00 -7.20 2.71
CA CYS A 96 13.62 -6.78 2.44
C CYS A 96 12.86 -7.80 1.58
N GLY A 97 13.49 -8.28 0.49
CA GLY A 97 12.91 -9.28 -0.42
C GLY A 97 11.64 -8.84 -1.18
N ASN A 98 11.15 -7.62 -0.95
CA ASN A 98 9.94 -7.10 -1.59
C ASN A 98 10.22 -6.44 -2.93
N GLN A 99 9.20 -6.42 -3.78
CA GLN A 99 9.19 -5.64 -5.02
C GLN A 99 8.98 -4.16 -4.72
N VAL A 100 9.77 -3.29 -5.35
CA VAL A 100 9.67 -1.84 -5.17
C VAL A 100 8.28 -1.35 -5.61
N GLY A 101 7.59 -0.64 -4.71
CA GLY A 101 6.26 -0.08 -4.96
C GLY A 101 5.08 -1.04 -4.68
N ARG A 102 5.30 -2.33 -4.41
CA ARG A 102 4.18 -3.28 -4.23
C ARG A 102 3.38 -3.08 -2.94
N CYS A 103 4.00 -2.52 -1.91
CA CYS A 103 3.42 -2.32 -0.58
C CYS A 103 2.18 -1.42 -0.61
N ALA A 104 1.31 -1.50 0.40
CA ALA A 104 0.07 -0.75 0.45
C ALA A 104 0.32 0.78 0.56
N GLU A 105 1.42 1.15 1.19
CA GLU A 105 1.82 2.52 1.55
C GLU A 105 2.11 3.37 0.31
N PRO A 106 2.95 2.94 -0.65
CA PRO A 106 3.07 3.60 -1.95
C PRO A 106 1.74 3.78 -2.69
N HIS A 107 0.84 2.80 -2.65
CA HIS A 107 -0.46 2.90 -3.33
C HIS A 107 -1.38 3.94 -2.67
N ALA A 108 -1.47 3.94 -1.34
CA ALA A 108 -2.24 4.94 -0.59
C ALA A 108 -1.64 6.35 -0.79
N ALA A 109 -0.32 6.48 -0.69
CA ALA A 109 0.42 7.72 -0.95
C ALA A 109 0.14 8.27 -2.36
N LYS A 110 0.22 7.41 -3.39
CA LYS A 110 -0.10 7.78 -4.77
C LYS A 110 -1.51 8.37 -4.87
N ARG A 111 -2.52 7.73 -4.25
CA ARG A 111 -3.90 8.25 -4.28
C ARG A 111 -4.01 9.60 -3.61
N CYS A 112 -3.37 9.76 -2.45
CA CYS A 112 -3.33 11.03 -1.73
C CYS A 112 -2.68 12.13 -2.58
N MET A 113 -1.52 11.89 -3.17
CA MET A 113 -0.77 12.89 -3.94
C MET A 113 -1.39 13.21 -5.31
N ILE A 114 -2.22 12.31 -5.87
CA ILE A 114 -3.01 12.61 -7.07
C ILE A 114 -4.14 13.58 -6.74
N ASP A 115 -4.84 13.36 -5.62
CA ASP A 115 -5.97 14.20 -5.20
C ASP A 115 -5.50 15.50 -4.52
N GLU A 116 -4.30 15.51 -3.91
CA GLU A 116 -3.68 16.65 -3.24
C GLU A 116 -2.27 16.91 -3.82
N PRO A 117 -2.15 17.61 -4.97
CA PRO A 117 -0.88 17.78 -5.69
C PRO A 117 0.20 18.54 -4.91
N HIS A 118 -0.18 19.30 -3.88
CA HIS A 118 0.74 20.05 -3.02
C HIS A 118 1.29 19.23 -1.85
N THR A 119 0.70 18.06 -1.57
CA THR A 119 1.17 17.15 -0.52
C THR A 119 2.47 16.48 -0.98
N THR A 120 3.53 16.62 -0.19
CA THR A 120 4.80 15.93 -0.39
C THR A 120 4.86 14.63 0.43
N ILE A 121 5.90 13.84 0.21
CA ILE A 121 6.13 12.58 0.94
C ILE A 121 6.27 12.82 2.45
N GLN A 122 6.80 13.98 2.84
CA GLN A 122 7.02 14.34 4.24
C GLN A 122 5.71 14.71 4.97
N ASP A 123 4.72 15.17 4.21
CA ASP A 123 3.40 15.57 4.74
C ASP A 123 2.48 14.37 4.97
N LEU A 124 2.80 13.22 4.38
CA LEU A 124 1.99 12.03 4.46
C LEU A 124 2.05 11.42 5.86
N CYS A 125 0.91 11.19 6.48
CA CYS A 125 0.79 10.39 7.70
C CYS A 125 0.11 9.06 7.37
N PHE A 126 0.56 7.98 8.01
CA PHE A 126 0.04 6.63 7.78
C PHE A 126 -0.52 6.01 9.07
N SER A 127 -1.50 5.12 8.93
CA SER A 127 -1.78 4.11 9.94
C SER A 127 -0.70 3.02 9.91
N ALA A 128 -0.66 2.18 10.94
CA ALA A 128 -0.06 0.86 10.83
C ALA A 128 -0.71 0.12 9.64
N ALA A 129 0.11 -0.50 8.79
CA ALA A 129 -0.39 -1.45 7.81
C ALA A 129 -0.99 -2.64 8.55
N ARG A 130 -2.06 -3.23 8.02
CA ARG A 130 -2.72 -4.39 8.64
C ARG A 130 -2.76 -5.55 7.67
N ASP A 131 -2.44 -6.74 8.16
CA ASP A 131 -2.63 -7.97 7.41
C ASP A 131 -4.14 -8.14 7.16
N ILE A 132 -4.54 -8.31 5.90
CA ILE A 132 -5.97 -8.36 5.58
C ILE A 132 -6.62 -9.63 6.10
N THR A 133 -5.87 -10.72 6.24
CA THR A 133 -6.36 -12.01 6.76
C THR A 133 -6.63 -11.92 8.25
N THR A 134 -5.59 -11.61 9.02
CA THR A 134 -5.64 -11.67 10.48
C THR A 134 -6.20 -10.37 11.08
N GLY A 135 -6.00 -9.23 10.41
CA GLY A 135 -6.31 -7.90 10.91
C GLY A 135 -5.23 -7.32 11.83
N GLU A 136 -4.16 -8.09 12.07
CA GLU A 136 -3.04 -7.70 12.92
C GLU A 136 -2.20 -6.61 12.25
N PRO A 137 -1.63 -5.69 13.03
CA PRO A 137 -0.68 -4.71 12.50
C PRO A 137 0.57 -5.41 11.96
N MET A 138 1.08 -4.92 10.84
CA MET A 138 2.31 -5.38 10.20
C MET A 138 3.38 -4.31 10.29
N ALA A 139 4.61 -4.74 10.55
CA ALA A 139 5.76 -3.85 10.48
C ALA A 139 5.97 -3.38 9.03
N PRO A 140 6.29 -2.09 8.82
CA PRO A 140 6.61 -1.57 7.50
C PRO A 140 7.90 -2.21 6.97
N CYS A 141 7.96 -2.40 5.65
CA CYS A 141 9.18 -2.95 5.04
C CYS A 141 10.29 -1.89 4.93
N ALA A 142 11.53 -2.33 4.73
CA ALA A 142 12.68 -1.43 4.64
C ALA A 142 12.54 -0.35 3.56
N ILE A 143 11.87 -0.64 2.44
CA ILE A 143 11.60 0.36 1.39
C ILE A 143 10.62 1.42 1.90
N CYS A 144 9.53 1.01 2.55
CA CYS A 144 8.52 1.95 3.04
C CYS A 144 9.07 2.84 4.15
N ILE A 145 9.88 2.29 5.06
CA ILE A 145 10.60 3.07 6.08
C ILE A 145 11.54 4.09 5.43
N ALA A 146 12.25 3.69 4.38
CA ALA A 146 13.24 4.55 3.74
C ALA A 146 12.59 5.65 2.87
N VAL A 147 11.45 5.38 2.24
CA VAL A 147 10.69 6.34 1.42
C VAL A 147 9.85 7.28 2.29
N PHE A 148 9.17 6.77 3.30
CA PHE A 148 8.21 7.55 4.08
C PHE A 148 8.73 7.80 5.51
N PRO A 149 9.23 9.00 5.80
CA PRO A 149 9.86 9.31 7.09
C PRO A 149 8.89 9.28 8.28
N THR A 150 7.59 9.35 8.01
CA THR A 150 6.52 9.36 9.03
C THR A 150 6.06 7.96 9.43
N ILE A 151 6.45 6.93 8.67
CA ILE A 151 6.18 5.53 9.00
C ILE A 151 7.13 5.09 10.11
N LYS A 152 6.59 4.49 11.17
CA LYS A 152 7.34 3.95 12.30
C LYS A 152 6.99 2.47 12.52
#